data_AF-A0A520FVV5-F1
#
_entry.id   AF-A0A520FVV5-F1
#
_cell.length_a   1.000
_cell.length_b   1.000
_cell.length_c   1.000
_cell.angle_alpha   90.00
_cell.angle_beta   90.00
_cell.angle_gamma   90.00
#
_symmetry.space_group_name_H-M   'P 1'
#
loop_
_entity.id
_entity.type
_entity.pdbx_description
1 polymer ?
#
loop_
_entity_poly.entity_id
_entity_poly.type
_entity_poly.pdbx_seq_one_letter_code
_entity_poly.pdbx_strand_id
1 'polypeptide(L)'
;HDHGHHDHHDHHDHNHDLNLRSAYLHVVADAATSVLAIVALAGGWLYGWAWLDPLMGIVGAVLVASWARGLLVQTGKVLLDREMDHPVVDEIRQGVEQGLADSQTRIADLHVWRVGRDAYACALSVVTHSSTLTPDDVRATFAMHEEIRHSTIEIHRCSAE
;
A
#
# COMPACT_ATOMS: atom_id res chain seq x y z
N HIS A 1 -13.18 44.32 24.64
CA HIS A 1 -13.78 43.12 24.01
C HIS A 1 -12.62 42.37 23.40
N ASP A 2 -12.31 41.26 24.06
CA ASP A 2 -11.21 40.33 23.80
C ASP A 2 -11.58 39.34 22.67
N HIS A 3 -10.70 38.38 22.40
CA HIS A 3 -10.75 37.22 21.48
C HIS A 3 -9.99 37.45 20.16
N GLY A 4 -9.02 36.63 19.76
CA GLY A 4 -8.47 35.40 20.33
C GLY A 4 -7.54 34.79 19.28
N HIS A 5 -6.30 34.48 19.67
CA HIS A 5 -5.30 33.81 18.84
C HIS A 5 -5.81 32.42 18.41
N HIS A 6 -5.72 32.12 17.11
CA HIS A 6 -5.80 30.75 16.61
C HIS A 6 -4.37 30.22 16.44
N ASP A 7 -3.91 29.48 17.45
CA ASP A 7 -2.77 28.58 17.34
C ASP A 7 -3.15 27.43 16.41
N HIS A 8 -2.51 27.37 15.24
CA HIS A 8 -2.54 26.19 14.38
C HIS A 8 -1.60 25.14 14.97
N HIS A 9 -2.18 24.17 15.67
CA HIS A 9 -1.48 22.99 16.15
C HIS A 9 -1.03 22.10 14.98
N ASP A 10 0.28 21.85 14.96
CA ASP A 10 0.98 20.84 14.21
C ASP A 10 0.35 19.45 14.35
N HIS A 11 0.04 18.81 13.22
CA HIS A 11 -0.21 17.37 13.14
C HIS A 11 0.39 16.81 11.85
N HIS A 12 1.72 16.71 11.79
CA HIS A 12 2.44 16.08 10.66
C HIS A 12 3.61 15.17 11.10
N ASP A 13 3.52 14.51 12.26
CA ASP A 13 4.68 13.84 12.87
C ASP A 13 4.63 12.31 12.97
N HIS A 14 3.95 11.63 12.03
CA HIS A 14 3.87 10.16 12.04
C HIS A 14 4.41 9.47 10.77
N ASN A 15 4.60 10.22 9.68
CA ASN A 15 5.11 9.66 8.42
C ASN A 15 6.64 9.66 8.35
N HIS A 16 7.30 10.56 9.08
CA HIS A 16 8.76 10.59 9.14
C HIS A 16 9.31 9.34 9.85
N ASP A 17 8.66 8.93 10.94
CA ASP A 17 9.15 7.85 11.79
C ASP A 17 9.22 6.48 11.09
N LEU A 18 8.31 6.18 10.18
CA LEU A 18 8.28 4.88 9.49
C LEU A 18 9.32 4.78 8.39
N ASN A 19 9.48 5.84 7.60
CA ASN A 19 10.52 5.90 6.59
C ASN A 19 11.91 5.91 7.24
N LEU A 20 12.06 6.66 8.33
CA LEU A 20 13.29 6.68 9.14
C LEU A 20 13.55 5.33 9.81
N ARG A 21 12.53 4.66 10.35
CA ARG A 21 12.69 3.31 10.94
C ARG A 21 13.04 2.27 9.90
N SER A 22 12.46 2.33 8.71
CA SER A 22 12.80 1.46 7.58
C SER A 22 14.24 1.68 7.13
N ALA A 23 14.64 2.95 6.93
CA ALA A 23 16.01 3.31 6.58
C ALA A 23 17.02 2.92 7.68
N TYR A 24 16.66 3.10 8.96
CA TYR A 24 17.48 2.69 10.09
C TYR A 24 17.68 1.17 10.14
N LEU A 25 16.60 0.40 10.00
CA LEU A 25 16.68 -1.07 9.96
C LEU A 25 17.51 -1.56 8.77
N HIS A 26 17.41 -0.89 7.62
CA HIS A 26 18.23 -1.17 6.46
C HIS A 26 19.72 -0.92 6.72
N VAL A 27 20.07 0.25 7.27
CA VAL A 27 21.46 0.59 7.62
C VAL A 27 22.03 -0.35 8.67
N VAL A 28 21.23 -0.73 9.68
CA VAL A 28 21.66 -1.71 10.70
C VAL A 28 21.89 -3.09 10.08
N ALA A 29 21.02 -3.53 9.17
CA ALA A 29 21.19 -4.78 8.45
C ALA A 29 22.48 -4.77 7.59
N ASP A 30 22.75 -3.68 6.89
CA ASP A 30 23.97 -3.52 6.08
C ASP A 30 25.25 -3.47 6.95
N ALA A 31 25.19 -2.77 8.09
CA ALA A 31 26.29 -2.71 9.05
C ALA A 31 26.58 -4.09 9.66
N ALA A 32 25.53 -4.83 10.06
CA ALA A 32 25.67 -6.18 10.59
C ALA A 32 26.27 -7.14 9.55
N THR A 33 25.82 -7.06 8.30
CA THR A 33 26.36 -7.86 7.19
C THR A 33 27.83 -7.53 6.93
N SER A 34 28.19 -6.25 6.95
CA SER A 34 29.57 -5.78 6.77
C SER A 34 30.48 -6.28 7.90
N VAL A 35 30.03 -6.20 9.16
CA VAL A 35 30.78 -6.72 10.31
C VAL A 35 30.98 -8.23 10.21
N LEU A 36 29.93 -8.99 9.87
CA LEU A 36 30.03 -10.44 9.70
C LEU A 36 30.98 -10.83 8.57
N ALA A 37 30.98 -10.10 7.46
CA ALA A 37 31.92 -10.31 6.35
C ALA A 37 33.38 -10.04 6.75
N ILE A 38 33.63 -8.97 7.51
CA ILE A 38 34.97 -8.64 8.01
C ILE A 38 35.47 -9.71 8.98
N VAL A 39 34.62 -10.19 9.90
CA VAL A 39 34.97 -11.26 10.84
C VAL A 39 35.27 -12.57 10.09
N ALA A 40 34.51 -12.89 9.06
CA ALA A 40 34.76 -14.05 8.21
C ALA A 40 36.12 -13.98 7.49
N LEU A 41 36.46 -12.82 6.90
CA LEU A 41 37.75 -12.59 6.25
C LEU A 41 38.93 -12.62 7.23
N ALA A 42 38.78 -11.97 8.40
CA ALA A 42 39.81 -11.97 9.45
C ALA A 42 40.03 -13.38 10.03
N GLY A 43 38.95 -14.15 10.22
CA GLY A 43 39.03 -15.55 10.62
C GLY A 43 39.72 -16.43 9.58
N GLY A 44 39.40 -16.25 8.29
CA GLY A 44 40.07 -16.96 7.19
C GLY A 44 41.57 -16.64 7.11
N TRP A 45 41.95 -15.38 7.32
CA TRP A 45 43.34 -14.93 7.29
C TRP A 45 44.16 -15.46 8.47
N LEU A 46 43.60 -15.47 9.68
CA LEU A 46 44.33 -15.90 10.90
C LEU A 46 44.52 -17.41 10.99
N TYR A 47 43.57 -18.22 10.51
CA TYR A 47 43.61 -19.68 10.67
C TYR A 47 44.17 -20.44 9.44
N GLY A 48 44.48 -19.76 8.34
CA GLY A 48 45.09 -20.38 7.15
C GLY A 48 44.18 -21.39 6.42
N TRP A 49 42.88 -21.34 6.67
CA TRP A 49 41.89 -22.23 6.07
C TRP A 49 41.46 -21.67 4.73
N ALA A 50 42.23 -21.94 3.67
CA ALA A 50 41.91 -21.52 2.30
C ALA A 50 40.53 -22.02 1.79
N TRP A 51 39.98 -23.08 2.41
CA TRP A 51 38.64 -23.60 2.13
C TRP A 51 37.51 -22.82 2.83
N LEU A 52 37.85 -21.96 3.80
CA LEU A 52 36.89 -21.11 4.49
C LEU A 52 36.35 -20.00 3.58
N ASP A 53 37.16 -19.54 2.63
CA ASP A 53 36.80 -18.48 1.68
C ASP A 53 35.60 -18.88 0.79
N PRO A 54 35.62 -20.03 0.07
CA PRO A 54 34.44 -20.48 -0.67
C PRO A 54 33.25 -20.86 0.24
N LEU A 55 33.49 -21.37 1.46
CA LEU A 55 32.43 -21.66 2.44
C LEU A 55 31.70 -20.38 2.87
N MET A 56 32.45 -19.32 3.19
CA MET A 56 31.91 -18.02 3.58
C MET A 56 31.18 -17.36 2.41
N GLY A 57 31.65 -17.53 1.18
CA GLY A 57 30.93 -17.12 -0.03
C GLY A 57 29.55 -17.79 -0.16
N ILE A 58 29.44 -19.10 0.10
CA ILE A 58 28.16 -19.82 0.08
C ILE A 58 27.23 -19.32 1.19
N VAL A 59 27.75 -19.16 2.42
CA VAL A 59 26.96 -18.64 3.55
C VAL A 59 26.44 -17.23 3.26
N GLY A 60 27.29 -16.35 2.74
CA GLY A 60 26.91 -15.01 2.32
C GLY A 60 25.87 -15.02 1.21
N ALA A 61 26.04 -15.87 0.20
CA ALA A 61 25.07 -16.02 -0.89
C ALA A 61 23.69 -16.47 -0.38
N VAL A 62 23.65 -17.42 0.57
CA VAL A 62 22.39 -17.88 1.18
C VAL A 62 21.73 -16.76 2.00
N LEU A 63 22.51 -15.98 2.76
CA LEU A 63 22.01 -14.86 3.55
C LEU A 63 21.37 -13.79 2.65
N VAL A 64 22.10 -13.36 1.61
CA VAL A 64 21.62 -12.39 0.62
C VAL A 64 20.40 -12.93 -0.12
N ALA A 65 20.42 -14.19 -0.55
CA ALA A 65 19.27 -14.81 -1.23
C ALA A 65 18.02 -14.85 -0.34
N SER A 66 18.17 -15.12 0.96
CA SER A 66 17.05 -15.11 1.90
C SER A 66 16.43 -13.71 2.03
N TRP A 67 17.25 -12.66 2.05
CA TRP A 67 16.77 -11.28 2.08
C TRP A 67 16.14 -10.85 0.76
N ALA A 68 16.79 -11.15 -0.36
CA ALA A 68 16.27 -10.88 -1.69
C ALA A 68 14.91 -11.55 -1.91
N ARG A 69 14.71 -12.77 -1.41
CA ARG A 69 13.42 -13.45 -1.47
C ARG A 69 12.33 -12.71 -0.69
N GLY A 70 12.63 -12.19 0.50
CA GLY A 70 11.69 -11.39 1.29
C GLY A 70 11.26 -10.12 0.55
N LEU A 71 12.23 -9.39 0.01
CA LEU A 71 11.99 -8.18 -0.79
C LEU A 71 11.17 -8.50 -2.05
N LEU A 72 11.53 -9.55 -2.80
CA LEU A 72 10.78 -9.97 -3.98
C LEU A 72 9.32 -10.30 -3.68
N VAL A 73 9.04 -10.95 -2.54
CA VAL A 73 7.65 -11.24 -2.14
C VAL A 73 6.92 -9.96 -1.74
N GLN A 74 7.58 -9.04 -1.01
CA GLN A 74 6.97 -7.77 -0.62
C GLN A 74 6.67 -6.89 -1.83
N THR A 75 7.66 -6.67 -2.69
CA THR A 75 7.51 -5.90 -3.94
C THR A 75 6.54 -6.61 -4.89
N GLY A 76 6.59 -7.94 -4.97
CA GLY A 76 5.65 -8.73 -5.77
C GLY A 76 4.20 -8.60 -5.29
N LYS A 77 3.94 -8.52 -3.99
CA LYS A 77 2.58 -8.27 -3.47
C LYS A 77 2.05 -6.90 -3.86
N VAL A 78 2.91 -5.88 -3.87
CA VAL A 78 2.56 -4.52 -4.28
C VAL A 78 2.34 -4.45 -5.79
N LEU A 79 3.23 -5.05 -6.59
CA LEU A 79 3.13 -5.03 -8.05
C LEU A 79 2.04 -5.92 -8.62
N LEU A 80 1.73 -7.04 -7.95
CA LEU A 80 0.72 -7.99 -8.41
C LEU A 80 -0.70 -7.56 -7.99
N ASP A 81 -0.86 -6.39 -7.36
CA ASP A 81 -2.14 -5.74 -7.11
C ASP A 81 -3.20 -6.72 -6.60
N ARG A 82 -2.82 -7.55 -5.61
CA ARG A 82 -3.74 -8.46 -4.91
C ARG A 82 -4.61 -7.65 -3.92
N GLU A 83 -5.25 -6.61 -4.43
CA GLU A 83 -6.01 -5.62 -3.67
C GLU A 83 -7.53 -5.78 -3.86
N MET A 84 -7.98 -6.86 -4.52
CA MET A 84 -9.40 -7.24 -4.56
C MET A 84 -9.91 -7.87 -3.25
N ASP A 85 -9.02 -8.30 -2.34
CA ASP A 85 -9.39 -8.96 -1.08
C ASP A 85 -9.49 -7.98 0.11
N HIS A 86 -9.41 -6.67 -0.13
CA HIS A 86 -9.52 -5.69 0.96
C HIS A 86 -11.00 -5.52 1.36
N PRO A 87 -11.37 -5.59 2.65
CA PRO A 87 -12.76 -5.42 3.12
C PRO A 87 -13.41 -4.11 2.63
N VAL A 88 -12.59 -3.11 2.32
CA VAL A 88 -12.99 -1.83 1.72
C VAL A 88 -13.73 -2.02 0.38
N VAL A 89 -13.41 -3.04 -0.42
CA VAL A 89 -14.10 -3.32 -1.70
C VAL A 89 -15.56 -3.71 -1.45
N ASP A 90 -15.79 -4.59 -0.47
CA ASP A 90 -17.14 -5.04 -0.09
C ASP A 90 -17.93 -3.91 0.56
N GLU A 91 -17.28 -3.07 1.37
CA GLU A 91 -17.90 -1.90 2.00
C GLU A 91 -18.32 -0.85 0.98
N ILE A 92 -17.47 -0.52 -0.01
CA ILE A 92 -17.83 0.37 -1.13
C ILE A 92 -19.00 -0.21 -1.90
N ARG A 93 -18.96 -1.52 -2.21
CA ARG A 93 -20.03 -2.18 -2.95
C ARG A 93 -21.36 -2.08 -2.21
N GLN A 94 -21.37 -2.40 -0.92
CA GLN A 94 -22.57 -2.30 -0.09
C GLN A 94 -23.05 -0.85 0.03
N GLY A 95 -22.15 0.12 0.22
CA GLY A 95 -22.50 1.54 0.31
C GLY A 95 -23.20 2.05 -0.95
N VAL A 96 -22.68 1.70 -2.13
CA VAL A 96 -23.27 2.10 -3.42
C VAL A 96 -24.61 1.39 -3.66
N GLU A 97 -24.70 0.08 -3.44
CA GLU A 97 -25.93 -0.69 -3.69
C GLU A 97 -27.07 -0.30 -2.72
N GLN A 98 -26.75 -0.01 -1.45
CA GLN A 98 -27.73 0.43 -0.47
C GLN A 98 -28.10 1.90 -0.64
N GLY A 99 -27.10 2.77 -0.86
CA GLY A 99 -27.30 4.22 -0.98
C GLY A 99 -28.04 4.65 -2.25
N LEU A 100 -28.01 3.83 -3.31
CA LEU A 100 -28.63 4.12 -4.61
C LEU A 100 -29.69 3.09 -5.02
N ALA A 101 -30.24 2.35 -4.05
CA ALA A 101 -31.26 1.33 -4.28
C ALA A 101 -32.48 1.86 -5.05
N ASP A 102 -32.92 3.09 -4.75
CA ASP A 102 -34.09 3.73 -5.38
C ASP A 102 -33.90 4.01 -6.88
N SER A 103 -32.65 4.16 -7.33
CA SER A 103 -32.31 4.44 -8.73
C SER A 103 -32.04 3.19 -9.56
N GLN A 104 -32.28 1.99 -9.00
CA GLN A 104 -31.93 0.69 -9.60
C GLN A 104 -30.48 0.65 -10.11
N THR A 105 -29.58 1.29 -9.36
CA THR A 105 -28.17 1.42 -9.77
C THR A 105 -27.41 0.15 -9.40
N ARG A 106 -26.64 -0.38 -10.34
CA ARG A 106 -25.77 -1.55 -10.14
C ARG A 106 -24.33 -1.21 -10.47
N ILE A 107 -23.40 -1.78 -9.72
CA ILE A 107 -21.98 -1.70 -10.05
C ILE A 107 -21.72 -2.68 -11.20
N ALA A 108 -21.20 -2.16 -12.32
CA ALA A 108 -20.74 -2.95 -13.45
C ALA A 108 -19.30 -3.43 -13.24
N ASP A 109 -18.47 -2.53 -12.71
CA ASP A 109 -17.05 -2.77 -12.49
C ASP A 109 -16.57 -1.95 -11.28
N LEU A 110 -15.70 -2.55 -10.46
CA LEU A 110 -15.09 -1.90 -9.30
C LEU A 110 -13.66 -2.42 -9.15
N HIS A 111 -12.72 -1.51 -9.36
CA HIS A 111 -11.30 -1.71 -9.13
C HIS A 111 -10.84 -0.79 -8.01
N VAL A 112 -10.21 -1.36 -7.00
CA VAL A 112 -9.60 -0.61 -5.88
C VAL A 112 -8.15 -1.04 -5.80
N TRP A 113 -7.23 -0.09 -5.77
CA TRP A 113 -5.81 -0.33 -5.66
C TRP A 113 -5.19 0.62 -4.64
N ARG A 114 -4.12 0.18 -3.99
CA ARG A 114 -3.43 1.00 -3.00
C ARG A 114 -2.38 1.89 -3.65
N VAL A 115 -2.49 3.19 -3.41
CA VAL A 115 -1.56 4.22 -3.89
C VAL A 115 -0.56 4.68 -2.83
N GLY A 116 -0.77 4.30 -1.56
CA GLY A 116 0.12 4.62 -0.45
C GLY A 116 -0.13 3.76 0.77
N ARG A 117 0.63 3.97 1.86
CA ARG A 117 0.60 3.08 3.04
C ARG A 117 -0.80 2.89 3.65
N ASP A 118 -1.62 3.93 3.60
CA ASP A 118 -3.02 3.98 4.06
C ASP A 118 -3.87 4.84 3.11
N ALA A 119 -3.59 4.73 1.80
CA ALA A 119 -4.27 5.51 0.77
C ALA A 119 -4.64 4.62 -0.41
N TYR A 120 -5.92 4.63 -0.77
CA TYR A 120 -6.49 3.87 -1.87
C TYR A 120 -6.99 4.80 -2.97
N ALA A 121 -6.94 4.31 -4.19
CA ALA A 121 -7.65 4.88 -5.31
C ALA A 121 -8.64 3.84 -5.84
N CYS A 122 -9.80 4.30 -6.29
CA CYS A 122 -10.79 3.42 -6.89
C CYS A 122 -11.25 3.93 -8.26
N ALA A 123 -11.50 3.00 -9.17
CA ALA A 123 -12.26 3.21 -10.38
C ALA A 123 -13.52 2.36 -10.29
N LEU A 124 -14.67 2.99 -10.50
CA LEU A 124 -15.95 2.30 -10.48
C LEU A 124 -16.81 2.74 -11.64
N SER A 125 -17.49 1.78 -12.24
CA SER A 125 -18.48 2.00 -13.29
C SER A 125 -19.82 1.50 -12.80
N VAL A 126 -20.83 2.36 -12.85
CA VAL A 126 -22.21 2.03 -12.44
C VAL A 126 -23.15 2.07 -13.63
N VAL A 127 -24.11 1.17 -13.65
CA VAL A 127 -25.25 1.20 -14.58
C VAL A 127 -26.49 1.65 -13.82
N THR A 128 -27.18 2.67 -14.32
CA THR A 128 -28.37 3.23 -13.68
C THR A 128 -29.48 3.53 -14.68
N HIS A 129 -30.73 3.49 -14.21
CA HIS A 129 -31.89 4.01 -14.94
C HIS A 129 -32.16 5.48 -14.62
N SER A 130 -31.51 6.05 -13.60
CA SER A 130 -31.68 7.44 -13.23
C SER A 130 -30.98 8.37 -14.21
N SER A 131 -31.72 9.33 -14.76
CA SER A 131 -31.17 10.38 -15.62
C SER A 131 -30.44 11.48 -14.83
N THR A 132 -30.63 11.53 -13.51
CA THR A 132 -30.18 12.63 -12.65
C THR A 132 -28.96 12.28 -11.80
N LEU A 133 -28.56 11.00 -11.74
CA LEU A 133 -27.43 10.56 -10.95
C LEU A 133 -26.13 11.24 -11.41
N THR A 134 -25.43 11.85 -10.46
CA THR A 134 -24.13 12.47 -10.70
C THR A 134 -22.99 11.63 -10.09
N PRO A 135 -21.75 11.81 -10.57
CA PRO A 135 -20.59 11.19 -9.94
C PRO A 135 -20.43 11.55 -8.46
N ASP A 136 -20.85 12.76 -8.06
CA ASP A 136 -20.73 13.21 -6.66
C ASP A 136 -21.73 12.49 -5.74
N ASP A 137 -22.93 12.18 -6.23
CA ASP A 137 -23.90 11.36 -5.48
C ASP A 137 -23.34 9.97 -5.21
N VAL A 138 -22.69 9.37 -6.21
CA VAL A 138 -22.04 8.07 -6.07
C VAL A 138 -20.86 8.17 -5.10
N ARG A 139 -20.03 9.22 -5.21
CA ARG A 139 -18.92 9.48 -4.27
C ARG A 139 -19.40 9.62 -2.83
N ALA A 140 -20.55 10.23 -2.60
CA ALA A 140 -21.11 10.42 -1.27
C ALA A 140 -21.46 9.09 -0.58
N THR A 141 -21.77 8.03 -1.33
CA THR A 141 -22.13 6.71 -0.77
C THR A 141 -20.98 6.01 -0.04
N PHE A 142 -19.74 6.33 -0.38
CA PHE A 142 -18.54 5.76 0.23
C PHE A 142 -17.60 6.83 0.81
N ALA A 143 -18.09 8.06 0.99
CA ALA A 143 -17.31 9.16 1.55
C ALA A 143 -16.86 8.94 3.01
N MET A 144 -17.47 7.97 3.72
CA MET A 144 -17.03 7.55 5.05
C MET A 144 -15.64 6.89 5.06
N HIS A 145 -15.15 6.44 3.90
CA HIS A 145 -13.82 5.86 3.77
C HIS A 145 -12.80 6.95 3.43
N GLU A 146 -12.26 7.59 4.47
CA GLU A 146 -11.22 8.64 4.33
C GLU A 146 -9.91 8.13 3.68
N GLU A 147 -9.73 6.81 3.67
CA GLU A 147 -8.61 6.13 3.04
C GLU A 147 -8.65 6.23 1.50
N ILE A 148 -9.83 6.46 0.90
CA ILE A 148 -9.99 6.63 -0.55
C ILE A 148 -9.63 8.07 -0.94
N ARG A 149 -8.41 8.27 -1.43
CA ARG A 149 -7.88 9.59 -1.80
C ARG A 149 -8.24 10.01 -3.22
N HIS A 150 -8.49 9.05 -4.10
CA HIS A 150 -8.84 9.31 -5.49
C HIS A 150 -9.96 8.38 -5.93
N SER A 151 -10.97 8.92 -6.63
CA SER A 151 -11.97 8.07 -7.27
C SER A 151 -12.33 8.57 -8.66
N THR A 152 -12.37 7.63 -9.60
CA THR A 152 -12.87 7.80 -10.96
C THR A 152 -14.21 7.08 -11.07
N ILE A 153 -15.25 7.80 -11.48
CA ILE A 153 -16.62 7.30 -11.50
C ILE A 153 -17.17 7.45 -12.91
N GLU A 154 -17.54 6.33 -13.52
CA GLU A 154 -18.20 6.28 -14.81
C GLU A 154 -19.67 5.87 -14.64
N ILE A 155 -20.58 6.59 -15.31
CA ILE A 155 -22.02 6.33 -15.22
C ILE A 155 -22.52 5.91 -16.60
N HIS A 156 -22.92 4.64 -16.70
CA HIS A 156 -23.64 4.11 -17.85
C HIS A 156 -25.15 4.20 -17.57
N ARG A 157 -25.88 4.76 -18.52
CA ARG A 157 -27.34 4.82 -18.43
C ARG A 157 -27.94 3.67 -19.22
N CYS A 158 -28.88 2.95 -18.64
CA CYS A 158 -29.68 1.99 -19.39
C CYS A 158 -30.43 2.74 -20.49
N SER A 159 -30.19 2.35 -21.75
CA SER A 159 -31.04 2.76 -22.85
C SER A 159 -32.42 2.13 -22.64
N ALA A 160 -33.44 2.97 -22.46
CA ALA A 160 -34.82 2.52 -22.52
C ALA A 160 -35.13 2.16 -23.98
N GLU A 161 -35.21 0.86 -24.28
CA GLU A 161 -35.96 0.36 -25.45
C GLU A 161 -37.45 0.28 -25.13
#